data_AF-A0A7W0D120-F1
#
_entry.id   AF-A0A7W0D120-F1
#
_cell.length_a   1.000
_cell.length_b   1.000
_cell.length_c   1.000
_cell.angle_alpha   90.00
_cell.angle_beta   90.00
_cell.angle_gamma   90.00
#
_symmetry.space_group_name_H-M   'P 1'
#
loop_
_entity.id
_entity.type
_entity.pdbx_description
1 polymer ?
#
loop_
_entity_poly.entity_id
_entity_poly.type
_entity_poly.pdbx_seq_one_letter_code
_entity_poly.pdbx_strand_id
1 'polypeptide(L)'
;MPTLSRHHQVIIDLSIRILRHAMTRAGEGRVDTIEVRLALRCLLHHCPDRWPLELFWDAAKGDNDIGRAQGTTAAFNGIIRQLRLAGKYQD
;
A
#
# COMPACT_ATOMS: atom_id res chain seq x y z
N MET A 1 -5.68 16.98 -16.83
CA MET A 1 -6.23 16.04 -15.83
C MET A 1 -6.77 16.86 -14.67
N PRO A 2 -7.96 16.55 -14.12
CA PRO A 2 -8.44 17.27 -12.95
C PRO A 2 -7.43 17.10 -11.81
N THR A 3 -7.01 18.22 -11.23
CA THR A 3 -6.14 18.25 -10.06
C THR A 3 -6.82 17.50 -8.92
N LEU A 4 -6.14 16.49 -8.35
CA LEU A 4 -6.67 15.72 -7.24
C LEU A 4 -7.02 16.66 -6.08
N SER A 5 -8.20 16.51 -5.46
CA SER A 5 -8.56 17.35 -4.33
C SER A 5 -7.54 17.20 -3.19
N ARG A 6 -7.29 18.28 -2.44
CA ARG A 6 -6.38 18.26 -1.28
C ARG A 6 -6.75 17.16 -0.28
N HIS A 7 -8.05 16.92 -0.10
CA HIS A 7 -8.55 15.84 0.76
C HIS A 7 -8.10 14.46 0.29
N HIS A 8 -8.22 14.16 -1.00
CA HIS A 8 -7.73 12.89 -1.56
C HIS A 8 -6.20 12.77 -1.47
N GLN A 9 -5.45 13.86 -1.67
CA GLN A 9 -3.99 13.84 -1.51
C GLN A 9 -3.59 13.43 -0.09
N VAL A 10 -4.24 14.02 0.92
CA VAL A 10 -4.01 13.67 2.34
C VAL A 10 -4.35 12.20 2.60
N ILE A 11 -5.47 11.70 2.08
CA ILE A 11 -5.83 10.29 2.24
C ILE A 11 -4.78 9.35 1.62
N ILE A 12 -4.28 9.68 0.43
CA ILE A 12 -3.23 8.89 -0.23
C ILE A 12 -1.94 8.89 0.60
N ASP A 13 -1.49 10.05 1.05
CA ASP A 13 -0.29 10.17 1.89
C ASP A 13 -0.41 9.36 3.19
N LEU A 14 -1.53 9.51 3.92
CA LEU A 14 -1.79 8.75 5.14
C LEU A 14 -1.82 7.23 4.87
N SER A 15 -2.47 6.82 3.77
CA SER A 15 -2.52 5.41 3.38
C SER A 15 -1.13 4.86 3.10
N ILE A 16 -0.29 5.61 2.38
CA ILE A 16 1.09 5.22 2.08
C ILE A 16 1.92 5.10 3.35
N ARG A 17 1.77 6.03 4.31
CA ARG A 17 2.49 5.98 5.59
C ARG A 17 2.14 4.72 6.40
N ILE A 18 0.84 4.37 6.45
CA ILE A 18 0.38 3.14 7.11
C ILE A 18 1.02 1.91 6.44
N LEU A 19 0.95 1.82 5.10
CA LEU A 19 1.50 0.68 4.37
C LEU A 19 3.02 0.59 4.48
N ARG A 20 3.73 1.73 4.49
CA ARG A 20 5.19 1.78 4.70
C ARG A 20 5.56 1.24 6.08
N HIS A 21 4.85 1.67 7.12
CA HIS A 21 5.06 1.18 8.48
C HIS A 21 4.78 -0.32 8.61
N ALA A 22 3.68 -0.81 8.00
CA ALA A 22 3.37 -2.23 7.96
C ALA A 22 4.47 -3.02 7.22
N MET A 23 4.94 -2.53 6.07
CA MET A 23 6.04 -3.13 5.31
C MET A 23 7.31 -3.25 6.15
N THR A 24 7.69 -2.23 6.92
CA THR A 24 8.90 -2.28 7.77
C THR A 24 8.78 -3.30 8.90
N ARG A 25 7.57 -3.54 9.41
CA ARG A 25 7.30 -4.48 10.50
C ARG A 25 6.95 -5.90 10.04
N ALA A 26 6.78 -6.10 8.73
CA ALA A 26 6.39 -7.37 8.15
C ALA A 26 7.34 -8.52 8.52
N GLY A 27 8.62 -8.25 8.81
CA GLY A 27 9.57 -9.26 9.28
C GLY A 27 9.39 -9.71 10.74
N GLU A 28 8.65 -8.96 11.56
CA GLU A 28 8.47 -9.23 12.99
C GLU A 28 7.22 -10.08 13.29
N GLY A 29 6.26 -10.06 12.37
CA GLY A 29 5.00 -10.76 12.51
C GLY A 29 4.01 -10.33 11.44
N ARG A 30 2.79 -10.87 11.54
CA ARG A 30 1.69 -10.53 10.65
C ARG A 30 1.33 -9.05 10.77
N VAL A 31 0.96 -8.44 9.64
CA VAL A 31 0.62 -7.03 9.54
C VAL A 31 -0.72 -6.81 8.84
N ASP A 32 -1.59 -7.83 8.84
CA ASP A 32 -2.95 -7.80 8.28
C ASP A 32 -3.96 -7.07 9.17
N THR A 33 -3.60 -5.88 9.64
CA THR A 33 -4.36 -5.08 10.58
C THR A 33 -5.50 -4.28 9.93
N ILE A 34 -6.40 -3.73 10.74
CA ILE A 34 -7.56 -2.96 10.26
C ILE A 34 -7.11 -1.70 9.51
N GLU A 35 -6.08 -1.02 10.01
CA GLU A 35 -5.49 0.15 9.38
C GLU A 35 -4.87 -0.17 8.01
N VAL A 36 -4.22 -1.32 7.86
CA VAL A 36 -3.72 -1.79 6.55
C VAL A 36 -4.87 -2.04 5.59
N ARG A 37 -5.93 -2.73 6.05
CA ARG A 37 -7.12 -2.97 5.23
C ARG A 37 -7.77 -1.65 4.77
N LEU A 38 -7.88 -0.68 5.67
CA LEU A 38 -8.42 0.64 5.34
C LEU A 38 -7.55 1.38 4.33
N ALA A 39 -6.23 1.42 4.55
CA ALA A 39 -5.28 2.07 3.64
C ALA A 39 -5.37 1.49 2.22
N LEU A 40 -5.39 0.15 2.08
CA LEU A 40 -5.56 -0.50 0.78
C LEU A 40 -6.90 -0.14 0.13
N ARG A 41 -7.99 -0.08 0.91
CA ARG A 41 -9.32 0.30 0.41
C ARG A 41 -9.38 1.73 -0.10
N CYS A 42 -8.68 2.66 0.57
CA CYS A 42 -8.55 4.06 0.16
C CYS A 42 -7.79 4.18 -1.17
N LEU A 43 -6.76 3.35 -1.40
CA LEU A 43 -5.96 3.38 -2.62
C LEU A 43 -6.62 2.69 -3.83
N LEU A 44 -7.70 1.92 -3.63
CA LEU A 44 -8.38 1.13 -4.68
C LEU A 44 -8.77 1.96 -5.91
N HIS A 45 -9.21 3.20 -5.73
CA HIS A 45 -9.62 4.09 -6.83
C HIS A 45 -8.45 4.92 -7.38
N HIS A 46 -7.28 4.82 -6.78
CA HIS A 46 -6.09 5.56 -7.15
C HIS A 46 -5.10 4.73 -7.98
N CYS A 47 -5.05 3.42 -7.75
CA CYS A 47 -4.25 2.46 -8.50
C CYS A 47 -5.00 1.93 -9.75
N PRO A 48 -4.41 1.98 -10.97
CA PRO A 48 -4.99 1.38 -12.16
C PRO A 48 -5.11 -0.15 -12.08
N ASP A 49 -4.09 -0.84 -11.55
CA ASP A 49 -4.15 -2.30 -11.38
C ASP A 49 -4.30 -2.67 -9.91
N ARG A 50 -5.11 -3.69 -9.64
CA ARG A 50 -5.41 -4.14 -8.27
C ARG A 50 -4.37 -5.10 -7.69
N TRP A 51 -3.59 -5.75 -8.55
CA TRP A 51 -2.64 -6.79 -8.13
C TRP A 51 -1.68 -6.34 -7.00
N PRO A 52 -1.16 -5.09 -6.94
CA PRO A 52 -0.28 -4.73 -5.82
C PRO A 52 -1.03 -4.61 -4.50
N LEU A 53 -2.30 -4.18 -4.54
CA LEU A 53 -3.13 -4.07 -3.35
C LEU A 53 -3.52 -5.45 -2.82
N GLU A 54 -3.88 -6.36 -3.73
CA GLU A 54 -4.19 -7.77 -3.43
C GLU A 54 -2.95 -8.49 -2.89
N LEU A 55 -1.82 -8.37 -3.58
CA LEU A 55 -0.55 -8.95 -3.15
C LEU A 55 -0.13 -8.43 -1.77
N PHE A 56 -0.29 -7.13 -1.49
CA PHE A 56 0.03 -6.59 -0.18
C PHE A 56 -0.80 -7.27 0.90
N TRP A 57 -2.11 -7.37 0.68
CA TRP A 57 -3.04 -7.95 1.64
C TRP A 57 -2.79 -9.43 1.89
N ASP A 58 -2.48 -10.19 0.84
CA ASP A 58 -2.21 -11.62 0.97
C ASP A 58 -0.85 -11.87 1.63
N ALA A 59 0.18 -11.10 1.25
CA ALA A 59 1.49 -11.18 1.88
C ALA A 59 1.42 -10.82 3.38
N ALA A 60 0.69 -9.76 3.75
CA ALA A 60 0.56 -9.27 5.12
C ALA A 60 0.06 -10.33 6.12
N LYS A 61 -0.70 -11.32 5.64
CA LYS A 61 -1.24 -12.44 6.43
C LYS A 61 -0.32 -13.66 6.49
N GLY A 62 0.70 -13.73 5.65
CA GLY A 62 1.52 -14.92 5.51
C GLY A 62 2.26 -15.23 6.80
N ASP A 63 2.38 -16.51 7.16
CA ASP A 63 3.09 -16.91 8.38
C ASP A 63 4.61 -17.11 8.16
N ASN A 64 5.06 -17.15 6.89
CA ASN A 64 6.49 -17.16 6.57
C ASN A 64 7.05 -15.73 6.60
N ASP A 65 7.93 -15.45 7.55
CA ASP A 65 8.46 -14.11 7.80
C ASP A 65 9.22 -13.52 6.60
N ILE A 66 10.06 -14.33 5.95
CA ILE A 66 10.84 -13.90 4.78
C ILE A 66 9.90 -13.63 3.60
N GLY A 67 9.00 -14.58 3.33
CA GLY A 67 8.03 -14.47 2.23
C GLY A 67 7.07 -13.29 2.42
N ARG A 68 6.61 -13.06 3.64
CA ARG A 68 5.78 -11.91 4.02
C ARG A 68 6.52 -10.60 3.81
N ALA A 69 7.71 -10.44 4.38
CA ALA A 69 8.50 -9.21 4.25
C ALA A 69 8.83 -8.89 2.79
N GLN A 70 9.23 -9.90 2.00
CA GLN A 70 9.48 -9.74 0.57
C GLN A 70 8.20 -9.39 -0.20
N GLY A 71 7.09 -10.10 0.07
CA GLY A 71 5.81 -9.88 -0.57
C GLY A 71 5.24 -8.49 -0.31
N THR A 72 5.24 -8.04 0.95
CA THR A 72 4.78 -6.69 1.32
C THR A 72 5.67 -5.61 0.70
N THR A 73 6.98 -5.84 0.60
CA THR A 73 7.91 -4.90 -0.04
C THR A 73 7.67 -4.79 -1.55
N ALA A 74 7.53 -5.93 -2.24
CA ALA A 74 7.26 -5.96 -3.67
C ALA A 74 5.91 -5.29 -3.99
N ALA A 75 4.88 -5.61 -3.21
CA ALA A 75 3.57 -5.00 -3.32
C ALA A 75 3.60 -3.48 -3.09
N PHE A 76 4.25 -3.02 -2.00
CA PHE A 76 4.39 -1.60 -1.68
C PHE A 76 5.07 -0.83 -2.82
N ASN A 77 6.16 -1.37 -3.37
CA ASN A 77 6.84 -0.76 -4.51
C ASN A 77 5.95 -0.69 -5.76
N GLY A 78 5.12 -1.72 -6.00
CA GLY A 78 4.11 -1.71 -7.05
C GLY A 78 3.07 -0.60 -6.87
N ILE A 79 2.55 -0.42 -5.65
CA ILE A 79 1.61 0.65 -5.28
C ILE A 79 2.22 2.02 -5.56
N ILE A 80 3.43 2.28 -5.02
CA ILE A 80 4.12 3.57 -5.20
C ILE A 80 4.37 3.87 -6.68
N ARG A 81 4.86 2.88 -7.44
CA ARG A 81 5.09 3.03 -8.88
C ARG A 81 3.82 3.44 -9.61
N GLN A 82 2.70 2.78 -9.33
CA GLN A 82 1.42 3.10 -9.96
C GLN A 82 0.90 4.49 -9.60
N LEU A 83 1.01 4.90 -8.33
CA LEU A 83 0.56 6.22 -7.89
C LEU A 83 1.42 7.35 -8.50
N ARG A 84 2.74 7.13 -8.66
CA ARG A 84 3.64 8.06 -9.35
C ARG A 84 3.30 8.18 -10.83
N LEU A 85 3.11 7.06 -11.53
CA LEU A 85 2.71 7.07 -12.95
C LEU A 85 1.35 7.75 -13.16
N ALA A 86 0.45 7.66 -12.19
CA ALA A 86 -0.83 8.35 -12.22
C ALA A 86 -0.75 9.84 -11.82
N GLY A 87 0.42 10.35 -11.44
CA GLY A 87 0.61 11.72 -10.94
C GLY A 87 -0.09 12.00 -9.61
N LYS A 88 -0.39 10.96 -8.83
CA LYS A 88 -1.18 11.04 -7.57
C LYS A 88 -0.30 11.05 -6.31
N TYR A 89 0.99 10.80 -6.46
CA TYR A 89 1.95 10.79 -5.37
C TYR A 89 3.32 11.27 -5.86
N GLN A 90 3.91 12.19 -5.09
CA GLN A 90 5.29 12.67 -5.22
C GLN A 90 5.91 12.57 -3.83
N ASP A 91 7.16 12.09 -3.74
CA ASP A 91 7.86 11.92 -2.46
C ASP A 91 8.05 13.24 -1.71
#